data_AF-A0A8H6H8E3-F1
#
_entry.id   AF-A0A8H6H8E3-F1
#
_cell.length_a   1.000
_cell.length_b   1.000
_cell.length_c   1.000
_cell.angle_alpha   90.00
_cell.angle_beta   90.00
_cell.angle_gamma   90.00
#
_symmetry.space_group_name_H-M   'P 1'
#
loop_
_entity.id
_entity.type
_entity.pdbx_description
1 polymer ?
#
loop_
_entity_poly.entity_id
_entity_poly.type
_entity_poly.pdbx_seq_one_letter_code
_entity_poly.pdbx_strand_id
1 'polypeptide(L)'
;MPYIGISGALLRLYYTLPSVNAPWCWDRWKDITDVRSGLFPEEDANLPPGLTRSDAAAIRLYFEAYAALSTDSEREVFLRKEYLPGSAIWETWVTTMWSHQKIAAIIEVSLGAVHCLPFQVVQAENLLTLPTDLPVHRACDEIAGVLFGAQGLHNGRVKPLLRGTVMAIASCTSRNLLCSAKRIVKRAEKTELAINKVLEDLVGGSPTETATANFVNLLHDWRKDIKCWGAKDKLKRLAQFEAELTAIREGLGGIPPQPQLLLAKWSTRINPYDFRRLAKQESVDDLLDLLKYYFEPSARSRSSTPVLLEPVQ
;
A
#
# COMPACT_ATOMS: atom_id res chain seq x y z
N MET A 1 22.29 -1.18 3.42
CA MET A 1 22.53 0.10 2.70
C MET A 1 21.97 1.23 3.55
N PRO A 2 22.70 2.33 3.73
CA PRO A 2 22.18 3.50 4.43
C PRO A 2 20.95 4.09 3.74
N TYR A 3 20.05 4.67 4.52
CA TYR A 3 18.80 5.26 4.02
C TYR A 3 19.11 6.54 3.26
N ILE A 4 18.83 6.54 1.96
CA ILE A 4 18.76 7.73 1.12
C ILE A 4 17.27 7.91 0.80
N GLY A 5 16.72 9.11 1.05
CA GLY A 5 15.35 9.45 0.68
C GLY A 5 15.18 9.54 -0.84
N ILE A 6 13.94 9.68 -1.31
CA ILE A 6 13.68 9.67 -2.76
C ILE A 6 14.35 10.85 -3.49
N SER A 7 14.39 12.02 -2.87
CA SER A 7 15.09 13.22 -3.36
C SER A 7 16.58 12.95 -3.56
N GLY A 8 17.23 12.31 -2.58
CA GLY A 8 18.64 11.92 -2.68
C GLY A 8 18.89 10.83 -3.73
N ALA A 9 17.98 9.89 -3.90
CA ALA A 9 18.08 8.87 -4.95
C ALA A 9 17.99 9.48 -6.35
N LEU A 10 17.11 10.47 -6.57
CA LEU A 10 17.01 11.19 -7.83
C LEU A 10 18.19 12.14 -8.07
N LEU A 11 18.76 12.76 -7.02
CA LEU A 11 20.01 13.52 -7.13
C LEU A 11 21.16 12.60 -7.58
N ARG A 12 21.31 11.44 -6.94
CA ARG A 12 22.30 10.45 -7.37
C ARG A 12 22.06 10.00 -8.81
N LEU A 13 20.79 9.79 -9.19
CA LEU A 13 20.41 9.39 -10.54
C LEU A 13 20.89 10.39 -11.60
N TYR A 14 20.75 11.69 -11.32
CA TYR A 14 21.18 12.78 -12.20
C TYR A 14 22.65 12.66 -12.61
N TYR A 15 23.51 12.19 -11.70
CA TYR A 15 24.95 11.99 -11.93
C TYR A 15 25.34 10.55 -12.27
N THR A 16 24.38 9.61 -12.30
CA THR A 16 24.68 8.18 -12.50
C THR A 16 25.09 7.87 -13.94
N LEU A 17 24.55 8.60 -14.92
CA LEU A 17 24.87 8.39 -16.33
C LEU A 17 25.67 9.57 -16.89
N PRO A 18 26.74 9.31 -17.68
CA PRO A 18 27.53 10.36 -18.31
C PRO A 18 26.74 11.20 -19.34
N SER A 19 25.61 10.68 -19.82
CA SER A 19 24.73 11.37 -20.77
C SER A 19 23.94 12.49 -20.08
N VAL A 20 23.96 13.67 -20.70
CA VAL A 20 23.34 14.90 -20.23
C VAL A 20 21.88 14.68 -19.81
N ASN A 21 21.58 14.94 -18.53
CA ASN A 21 20.24 15.08 -17.94
C ASN A 21 19.38 13.82 -17.79
N ALA A 22 19.93 12.61 -17.65
CA ALA A 22 19.11 11.44 -17.29
C ALA A 22 18.53 11.55 -15.85
N PRO A 23 17.30 11.08 -15.56
CA PRO A 23 16.29 10.56 -16.50
C PRO A 23 15.43 11.69 -17.11
N TRP A 24 15.70 12.95 -16.79
CA TRP A 24 14.89 14.12 -17.19
C TRP A 24 14.81 14.35 -18.70
N CYS A 25 15.73 13.77 -19.47
CA CYS A 25 15.68 13.76 -20.92
C CYS A 25 15.00 12.52 -21.53
N TRP A 26 14.56 11.55 -20.72
CA TRP A 26 13.97 10.30 -21.21
C TRP A 26 12.48 10.38 -21.41
N ASP A 27 11.99 9.96 -22.57
CA ASP A 27 10.59 10.14 -22.99
C ASP A 27 9.62 9.57 -21.97
N ARG A 28 9.89 8.34 -21.50
CA ARG A 28 9.05 7.69 -20.49
C ARG A 28 8.99 8.49 -19.18
N TRP A 29 10.11 9.05 -18.75
CA TRP A 29 10.17 9.84 -17.53
C TRP A 29 9.45 11.18 -17.71
N LYS A 30 9.59 11.82 -18.87
CA LYS A 30 8.85 13.04 -19.22
C LYS A 30 7.35 12.80 -19.24
N ASP A 31 6.90 11.67 -19.76
CA ASP A 31 5.48 11.32 -19.79
C ASP A 31 4.90 11.09 -18.40
N ILE A 32 5.69 10.52 -17.48
CA ILE A 32 5.27 10.32 -16.09
C ILE A 32 5.29 11.64 -15.31
N THR A 33 6.32 12.47 -15.49
CA THR A 33 6.58 13.62 -14.62
C THR A 33 6.08 14.95 -15.15
N ASP A 34 5.76 15.02 -16.44
CA ASP A 34 5.47 16.22 -17.22
C ASP A 34 6.64 17.23 -17.30
N VAL A 35 7.86 16.79 -16.98
CA VAL A 35 9.08 17.61 -17.10
C VAL A 35 9.61 17.55 -18.54
N ARG A 36 9.14 18.43 -19.42
CA ARG A 36 9.37 18.32 -20.88
C ARG A 36 10.78 18.71 -21.35
N SER A 37 11.35 19.75 -20.76
CA SER A 37 12.59 20.39 -21.24
C SER A 37 13.82 20.08 -20.38
N GLY A 38 13.75 19.03 -19.57
CA GLY A 38 14.80 18.67 -18.61
C GLY A 38 14.69 19.45 -17.29
N LEU A 39 15.66 19.24 -16.39
CA LEU A 39 15.58 19.78 -15.04
C LEU A 39 16.03 21.25 -14.92
N PHE A 40 16.98 21.69 -15.74
CA PHE A 40 17.55 23.04 -15.72
C PHE A 40 17.54 23.69 -17.11
N PRO A 41 16.37 23.91 -17.73
CA PRO A 41 16.26 24.59 -19.03
C PRO A 41 16.63 26.06 -18.93
N GLU A 42 17.05 26.69 -20.02
CA GLU A 42 17.44 28.11 -20.04
C GLU A 42 16.24 29.06 -19.94
N GLU A 43 15.11 28.72 -20.56
CA GLU A 43 13.91 29.57 -20.59
C GLU A 43 12.94 29.27 -19.43
N ASP A 44 12.33 30.30 -18.86
CA ASP A 44 11.43 30.18 -17.70
C ASP A 44 10.15 29.40 -18.02
N ALA A 45 9.63 29.56 -19.24
CA ALA A 45 8.45 28.84 -19.72
C ALA A 45 8.66 27.32 -19.79
N ASN A 46 9.92 26.89 -19.81
CA ASN A 46 10.31 25.49 -19.92
C ASN A 46 10.63 24.83 -18.58
N LEU A 47 10.63 25.59 -17.47
CA LEU A 47 10.95 25.08 -16.14
C LEU A 47 10.01 23.93 -15.73
N PRO A 48 10.50 22.97 -14.91
CA PRO A 48 9.65 21.95 -14.35
C PRO A 48 8.45 22.56 -13.61
N PRO A 49 7.25 21.97 -13.73
CA PRO A 49 6.05 22.51 -13.10
C PRO A 49 6.24 22.77 -11.61
N GLY A 50 5.85 23.96 -11.16
CA GLY A 50 5.94 24.39 -9.77
C GLY A 50 7.29 24.94 -9.32
N LEU A 51 8.30 25.03 -10.20
CA LEU A 51 9.57 25.69 -9.92
C LEU A 51 9.66 27.08 -10.54
N THR A 52 10.23 28.02 -9.80
CA THR A 52 10.68 29.31 -10.34
C THR A 52 12.15 29.24 -10.78
N ARG A 53 12.61 30.26 -11.52
CA ARG A 53 14.03 30.39 -11.90
C ARG A 53 14.96 30.43 -10.68
N SER A 54 14.53 31.10 -9.62
CA SER A 54 15.29 31.19 -8.37
C SER A 54 15.42 29.82 -7.70
N ASP A 55 14.33 29.05 -7.68
CA ASP A 55 14.32 27.68 -7.14
C ASP A 55 15.27 26.77 -7.93
N ALA A 56 15.18 26.81 -9.26
CA ALA A 56 16.05 26.03 -10.14
C ALA A 56 17.54 26.38 -9.94
N ALA A 57 17.87 27.65 -9.75
CA ALA A 57 19.24 28.09 -9.46
C ALA A 57 19.74 27.58 -8.10
N ALA A 58 18.91 27.65 -7.05
CA ALA A 58 19.25 27.15 -5.72
C ALA A 58 19.44 25.62 -5.71
N ILE A 59 18.55 24.88 -6.39
CA ILE A 59 18.65 23.43 -6.58
C ILE A 59 19.93 23.09 -7.35
N ARG A 60 20.25 23.83 -8.41
CA ARG A 60 21.46 23.60 -9.20
C ARG A 60 22.74 23.76 -8.37
N LEU A 61 22.83 24.80 -7.53
CA LEU A 61 23.96 24.97 -6.60
C LEU A 61 24.08 23.78 -5.61
N TYR A 62 22.94 23.28 -5.12
CA TYR A 62 22.91 22.09 -4.28
C TYR A 62 23.42 20.83 -5.02
N PHE A 63 23.05 20.66 -6.28
CA PHE A 63 23.51 19.57 -7.15
C PHE A 63 25.02 19.67 -7.41
N GLU A 64 25.51 20.87 -7.74
CA GLU A 64 26.94 21.14 -7.96
C GLU A 64 27.78 20.86 -6.70
N ALA A 65 27.29 21.24 -5.53
CA ALA A 65 27.92 20.91 -4.25
C ALA A 65 27.97 19.40 -3.99
N TYR A 66 26.93 18.65 -4.35
CA TYR A 66 26.93 17.18 -4.27
C TYR A 66 27.95 16.56 -5.22
N ALA A 67 28.05 17.07 -6.45
CA ALA A 67 28.96 16.56 -7.47
C ALA A 67 30.44 16.79 -7.12
N ALA A 68 30.75 17.88 -6.39
CA ALA A 68 32.09 18.20 -5.94
C ALA A 68 32.67 17.22 -4.90
N LEU A 69 31.83 16.37 -4.29
CA LEU A 69 32.25 15.37 -3.32
C LEU A 69 32.94 14.20 -4.00
N SER A 70 34.09 13.80 -3.46
CA SER A 70 35.01 12.84 -4.08
C SER A 70 34.65 11.39 -3.77
N THR A 71 34.03 11.14 -2.61
CA THR A 71 33.71 9.79 -2.17
C THR A 71 32.22 9.56 -2.01
N ASP A 72 31.78 8.31 -2.20
CA ASP A 72 30.39 7.92 -1.95
C ASP A 72 29.99 8.09 -0.48
N SER A 73 30.94 7.94 0.46
CA SER A 73 30.71 8.18 1.89
C SER A 73 30.39 9.64 2.18
N GLU A 74 31.15 10.58 1.61
CA GLU A 74 30.88 12.02 1.74
C GLU A 74 29.52 12.39 1.14
N ARG A 75 29.19 11.82 -0.03
CA ARG A 75 27.88 12.00 -0.69
C ARG A 75 26.74 11.49 0.18
N GLU A 76 26.89 10.34 0.81
CA GLU A 76 25.90 9.80 1.73
C GLU A 76 25.71 10.66 2.97
N VAL A 77 26.79 11.23 3.53
CA VAL A 77 26.71 12.17 4.65
C VAL A 77 26.06 13.47 4.22
N PHE A 78 26.38 13.98 3.03
CA PHE A 78 25.80 15.20 2.48
C PHE A 78 24.29 15.10 2.31
N LEU A 79 23.80 13.97 1.80
CA LEU A 79 22.36 13.72 1.63
C LEU A 79 21.57 13.68 2.95
N ARG A 80 22.22 13.57 4.10
CA ARG A 80 21.57 13.52 5.42
C ARG A 80 21.54 14.85 6.16
N LYS A 81 22.20 15.89 5.65
CA LYS A 81 22.28 17.18 6.33
C LYS A 81 21.71 18.29 5.45
N GLU A 82 21.00 19.21 6.08
CA GLU A 82 20.49 20.42 5.44
C GLU A 82 21.60 21.46 5.38
N TYR A 83 22.39 21.44 4.31
CA TYR A 83 23.50 22.39 4.14
C TYR A 83 23.16 23.59 3.26
N LEU A 84 22.19 23.45 2.36
CA LEU A 84 21.92 24.45 1.33
C LEU A 84 20.42 24.65 1.14
N PRO A 85 19.93 25.88 0.93
CA PRO A 85 18.50 26.13 0.70
C PRO A 85 17.89 25.26 -0.42
N GLY A 86 18.69 24.98 -1.46
CA GLY A 86 18.29 24.12 -2.58
C GLY A 86 17.91 22.69 -2.17
N SER A 87 18.40 22.15 -1.06
CA SER A 87 18.05 20.79 -0.63
C SER A 87 16.59 20.68 -0.19
N ALA A 88 16.10 21.65 0.58
CA ALA A 88 14.72 21.68 1.07
C ALA A 88 13.72 21.94 -0.07
N ILE A 89 14.08 22.85 -0.99
CA ILE A 89 13.29 23.11 -2.20
C ILE A 89 13.23 21.84 -3.07
N TRP A 90 14.36 21.18 -3.28
CA TRP A 90 14.45 19.93 -4.03
C TRP A 90 13.57 18.83 -3.41
N GLU A 91 13.69 18.60 -2.11
CA GLU A 91 12.92 17.58 -1.41
C GLU A 91 11.41 17.84 -1.48
N THR A 92 11.00 19.10 -1.28
CA THR A 92 9.59 19.52 -1.34
C THR A 92 9.03 19.31 -2.75
N TRP A 93 9.76 19.75 -3.77
CA TRP A 93 9.34 19.59 -5.16
C TRP A 93 9.26 18.12 -5.57
N VAL A 94 10.29 17.32 -5.25
CA VAL A 94 10.30 15.88 -5.55
C VAL A 94 9.14 15.19 -4.85
N THR A 95 8.91 15.45 -3.56
CA THR A 95 7.81 14.79 -2.81
C THR A 95 6.45 15.13 -3.41
N THR A 96 6.25 16.40 -3.78
CA THR A 96 5.01 16.87 -4.43
C THR A 96 4.79 16.18 -5.78
N MET A 97 5.80 16.20 -6.64
CA MET A 97 5.76 15.57 -7.97
C MET A 97 5.57 14.04 -7.85
N TRP A 98 6.28 13.38 -6.94
CA TRP A 98 6.19 11.94 -6.71
C TRP A 98 4.78 11.50 -6.30
N SER A 99 4.15 12.29 -5.43
CA SER A 99 2.77 12.08 -4.98
C SER A 99 1.76 12.36 -6.10
N HIS A 100 1.86 13.54 -6.74
CA HIS A 100 0.96 13.95 -7.82
C HIS A 100 0.91 12.94 -8.97
N GLN A 101 2.08 12.46 -9.39
CA GLN A 101 2.22 11.52 -10.49
C GLN A 101 2.08 10.05 -10.06
N LYS A 102 1.79 9.80 -8.78
CA LYS A 102 1.57 8.45 -8.21
C LYS A 102 2.72 7.48 -8.51
N ILE A 103 3.96 7.97 -8.51
CA ILE A 103 5.13 7.16 -8.89
C ILE A 103 5.32 5.96 -7.93
N ALA A 104 5.03 6.15 -6.64
CA ALA A 104 5.01 5.06 -5.67
C ALA A 104 4.04 3.93 -6.05
N ALA A 105 2.86 4.26 -6.58
CA ALA A 105 1.88 3.27 -7.03
C ALA A 105 2.34 2.52 -8.29
N ILE A 106 3.02 3.21 -9.21
CA ILE A 106 3.64 2.58 -10.39
C ILE A 106 4.69 1.54 -9.95
N ILE A 107 5.51 1.88 -8.96
CA ILE A 107 6.51 0.97 -8.39
C ILE A 107 5.84 -0.17 -7.62
N GLU A 108 4.76 0.10 -6.87
CA GLU A 108 3.99 -0.91 -6.15
C GLU A 108 3.43 -1.97 -7.10
N VAL A 109 2.88 -1.58 -8.25
CA VAL A 109 2.42 -2.52 -9.29
C VAL A 109 3.57 -3.39 -9.79
N SER A 110 4.75 -2.81 -9.98
CA SER A 110 5.94 -3.55 -10.42
C SER A 110 6.42 -4.54 -9.37
N LEU A 111 6.41 -4.14 -8.08
CA LEU A 111 6.71 -5.03 -6.96
C LEU A 111 5.68 -6.17 -6.86
N GLY A 112 4.40 -5.87 -7.08
CA GLY A 112 3.31 -6.84 -7.07
C GLY A 112 3.44 -7.91 -8.16
N ALA A 113 3.86 -7.51 -9.36
CA ALA A 113 4.07 -8.40 -10.51
C ALA A 113 5.15 -9.46 -10.26
N VAL A 114 6.13 -9.17 -9.40
CA VAL A 114 7.20 -10.11 -9.02
C VAL A 114 7.07 -10.62 -7.57
N HIS A 115 5.85 -10.59 -7.02
CA HIS A 115 5.51 -11.08 -5.67
C HIS A 115 6.37 -10.49 -4.54
N CYS A 116 6.71 -9.20 -4.64
CA CYS A 116 7.56 -8.49 -3.68
C CYS A 116 6.79 -7.53 -2.76
N LEU A 117 5.44 -7.57 -2.72
CA LEU A 117 4.65 -6.82 -1.74
C LEU A 117 4.70 -7.48 -0.36
N PRO A 118 4.54 -6.72 0.74
CA PRO A 118 4.69 -7.26 2.10
C PRO A 118 3.90 -8.53 2.37
N PHE A 119 2.59 -8.54 2.07
CA PHE A 119 1.74 -9.69 2.34
C PHE A 119 1.94 -10.84 1.34
N GLN A 120 2.36 -10.54 0.11
CA GLN A 120 2.76 -11.58 -0.85
C GLN A 120 3.99 -12.34 -0.35
N VAL A 121 5.00 -11.62 0.17
CA VAL A 121 6.21 -12.23 0.75
C VAL A 121 5.85 -13.07 1.98
N VAL A 122 4.99 -12.55 2.87
CA VAL A 122 4.50 -13.31 4.04
C VAL A 122 3.83 -14.62 3.62
N GLN A 123 2.99 -14.60 2.58
CA GLN A 123 2.31 -15.80 2.09
C GLN A 123 3.27 -16.77 1.40
N ALA A 124 4.14 -16.27 0.52
CA ALA A 124 5.08 -17.08 -0.24
C ALA A 124 6.12 -17.79 0.65
N GLU A 125 6.59 -17.09 1.69
CA GLU A 125 7.59 -17.61 2.62
C GLU A 125 6.98 -18.20 3.91
N ASN A 126 5.64 -18.24 4.00
CA ASN A 126 4.88 -18.74 5.15
C ASN A 126 5.34 -18.11 6.49
N LEU A 127 5.59 -16.80 6.47
CA LEU A 127 6.06 -16.05 7.64
C LEU A 127 4.92 -15.80 8.64
N LEU A 128 5.24 -15.82 9.93
CA LEU A 128 4.29 -15.47 10.99
C LEU A 128 4.12 -13.96 11.15
N THR A 129 5.12 -13.18 10.76
CA THR A 129 5.19 -11.74 10.92
C THR A 129 5.62 -11.06 9.63
N LEU A 130 5.42 -9.74 9.55
CA LEU A 130 5.90 -8.96 8.41
C LEU A 130 7.43 -9.02 8.34
N PRO A 131 8.01 -9.16 7.13
CA PRO A 131 9.45 -9.16 6.96
C PRO A 131 10.04 -7.80 7.32
N THR A 132 11.30 -7.80 7.76
CA THR A 132 12.05 -6.57 8.04
C THR A 132 12.35 -5.79 6.76
N ASP A 133 12.65 -6.52 5.67
CA ASP A 133 12.99 -5.99 4.36
C ASP A 133 12.27 -6.79 3.26
N LEU A 134 11.98 -6.14 2.13
CA LEU A 134 11.40 -6.80 0.95
C LEU A 134 12.50 -7.15 -0.06
N PRO A 135 12.36 -8.25 -0.85
CA PRO A 135 13.32 -8.65 -1.87
C PRO A 135 13.24 -7.78 -3.13
N VAL A 136 13.29 -6.45 -2.98
CA VAL A 136 13.08 -5.45 -4.04
C VAL A 136 14.06 -5.57 -5.22
N HIS A 137 15.20 -6.23 -5.02
CA HIS A 137 16.18 -6.49 -6.07
C HIS A 137 15.60 -7.30 -7.23
N ARG A 138 14.55 -8.09 -6.98
CA ARG A 138 13.84 -8.89 -7.99
C ARG A 138 12.99 -8.05 -8.93
N ALA A 139 12.60 -6.84 -8.51
CA ALA A 139 11.73 -5.94 -9.27
C ALA A 139 12.52 -4.83 -10.00
N CYS A 140 13.85 -4.81 -9.91
CA CYS A 140 14.64 -3.69 -10.44
C CYS A 140 14.50 -3.54 -11.95
N ASP A 141 14.39 -4.64 -12.70
CA ASP A 141 14.26 -4.60 -14.16
C ASP A 141 12.88 -4.07 -14.56
N GLU A 142 11.82 -4.54 -13.92
CA GLU A 142 10.44 -4.10 -14.09
C GLU A 142 10.30 -2.62 -13.73
N ILE A 143 10.83 -2.21 -12.57
CA ILE A 143 10.80 -0.81 -12.11
C ILE A 143 11.52 0.09 -13.10
N ALA A 144 12.72 -0.29 -13.57
CA ALA A 144 13.44 0.49 -14.56
C ALA A 144 12.67 0.56 -15.89
N GLY A 145 12.04 -0.53 -16.32
CA GLY A 145 11.20 -0.56 -17.51
C GLY A 145 10.00 0.38 -17.42
N VAL A 146 9.26 0.37 -16.30
CA VAL A 146 8.06 1.21 -16.17
C VAL A 146 8.39 2.70 -15.97
N LEU A 147 9.49 3.02 -15.27
CA LEU A 147 9.88 4.40 -14.97
C LEU A 147 10.67 5.05 -16.10
N PHE A 148 11.55 4.29 -16.76
CA PHE A 148 12.54 4.84 -17.68
C PHE A 148 12.40 4.31 -19.11
N GLY A 149 11.56 3.30 -19.33
CA GLY A 149 11.36 2.70 -20.65
C GLY A 149 12.63 2.04 -21.18
N ALA A 150 12.73 1.94 -22.51
CA ALA A 150 13.90 1.36 -23.17
C ALA A 150 15.21 2.08 -22.81
N GLN A 151 15.17 3.37 -22.48
CA GLN A 151 16.34 4.17 -22.14
C GLN A 151 16.96 3.77 -20.79
N GLY A 152 16.21 3.16 -19.88
CA GLY A 152 16.71 2.61 -18.61
C GLY A 152 17.23 1.18 -18.69
N LEU A 153 17.03 0.50 -19.82
CA LEU A 153 17.30 -0.93 -19.99
C LEU A 153 18.44 -1.20 -20.97
N HIS A 154 19.04 -2.38 -20.84
CA HIS A 154 19.98 -2.99 -21.79
C HIS A 154 19.64 -4.49 -21.86
N ASN A 155 19.17 -4.94 -23.03
CA ASN A 155 18.68 -6.32 -23.26
C ASN A 155 17.61 -6.76 -22.24
N GLY A 156 16.65 -5.87 -21.96
CA GLY A 156 15.55 -6.13 -21.02
C GLY A 156 15.93 -6.06 -19.54
N ARG A 157 17.20 -5.82 -19.20
CA ARG A 157 17.68 -5.66 -17.82
C ARG A 157 18.02 -4.22 -17.52
N VAL A 158 17.93 -3.80 -16.26
CA VAL A 158 18.38 -2.48 -15.83
C VAL A 158 19.85 -2.27 -16.20
N LYS A 159 20.18 -1.09 -16.75
CA LYS A 159 21.58 -0.74 -17.03
C LYS A 159 22.41 -0.89 -15.74
N PRO A 160 23.61 -1.51 -15.79
CA PRO A 160 24.40 -1.75 -14.58
C PRO A 160 24.63 -0.53 -13.70
N LEU A 161 24.91 0.62 -14.33
CA LEU A 161 25.09 1.91 -13.64
C LEU A 161 23.82 2.35 -12.89
N LEU A 162 22.63 2.10 -13.44
CA LEU A 162 21.35 2.48 -12.85
C LEU A 162 20.90 1.56 -11.72
N ARG A 163 21.43 0.33 -11.65
CA ARG A 163 20.92 -0.70 -10.74
C ARG A 163 20.93 -0.28 -9.28
N GLY A 164 22.02 0.35 -8.83
CA GLY A 164 22.12 0.86 -7.45
C GLY A 164 21.06 1.92 -7.13
N THR A 165 20.80 2.81 -8.08
CA THR A 165 19.84 3.90 -7.92
C THR A 165 18.39 3.40 -7.99
N VAL A 166 18.08 2.49 -8.91
CA VAL A 166 16.77 1.81 -8.98
C VAL A 166 16.50 1.03 -7.69
N MET A 167 17.51 0.33 -7.17
CA MET A 167 17.39 -0.39 -5.90
C MET A 167 17.13 0.57 -4.72
N ALA A 168 17.73 1.75 -4.71
CA ALA A 168 17.47 2.78 -3.70
C ALA A 168 16.02 3.31 -3.80
N ILE A 169 15.52 3.59 -5.01
CA ILE A 169 14.14 4.01 -5.27
C ILE A 169 13.15 2.92 -4.81
N ALA A 170 13.41 1.67 -5.17
CA ALA A 170 12.58 0.52 -4.79
C ALA A 170 12.57 0.33 -3.27
N SER A 171 13.72 0.49 -2.62
CA SER A 171 13.87 0.42 -1.16
C SER A 171 13.14 1.54 -0.42
N CYS A 172 13.05 2.75 -1.00
CA CYS A 172 12.22 3.82 -0.42
C CYS A 172 10.75 3.44 -0.43
N THR A 173 10.28 2.94 -1.57
CA THR A 173 8.88 2.54 -1.73
C THR A 173 8.54 1.34 -0.84
N SER A 174 9.41 0.33 -0.77
CA SER A 174 9.18 -0.85 0.07
C SER A 174 9.07 -0.52 1.56
N ARG A 175 9.84 0.43 2.07
CA ARG A 175 9.72 0.88 3.46
C ARG A 175 8.35 1.51 3.73
N ASN A 176 7.85 2.33 2.80
CA ASN A 176 6.51 2.92 2.93
C ASN A 176 5.42 1.84 2.89
N LEU A 177 5.58 0.82 2.05
CA LEU A 177 4.69 -0.34 1.99
C LEU A 177 4.74 -1.15 3.29
N LEU A 178 5.92 -1.41 3.85
CA LEU A 178 6.09 -2.09 5.14
C LEU A 178 5.47 -1.30 6.29
N CYS A 179 5.65 0.01 6.34
CA CYS A 179 4.99 0.88 7.32
C CYS A 179 3.47 0.83 7.20
N SER A 180 2.94 0.84 5.96
CA SER A 180 1.50 0.73 5.70
C SER A 180 0.97 -0.64 6.11
N ALA A 181 1.68 -1.72 5.79
CA ALA A 181 1.34 -3.08 6.20
C ALA A 181 1.35 -3.24 7.73
N LYS A 182 2.34 -2.65 8.44
CA LYS A 182 2.37 -2.62 9.91
C LYS A 182 1.13 -1.93 10.50
N ARG A 183 0.66 -0.85 9.88
CA ARG A 183 -0.59 -0.18 10.30
C ARG A 183 -1.81 -1.06 10.09
N ILE A 184 -1.88 -1.79 8.97
CA ILE A 184 -2.96 -2.75 8.69
C ILE A 184 -2.96 -3.87 9.74
N VAL A 185 -1.80 -4.46 10.06
CA VAL A 185 -1.70 -5.50 11.09
C VAL A 185 -2.18 -4.98 12.45
N LYS A 186 -1.67 -3.83 12.91
CA LYS A 186 -2.10 -3.22 14.18
C LYS A 186 -3.60 -2.89 14.21
N ARG A 187 -4.15 -2.40 13.09
CA ARG A 187 -5.57 -2.13 12.96
C ARG A 187 -6.37 -3.43 13.06
N ALA A 188 -5.96 -4.46 12.34
CA ALA A 188 -6.63 -5.75 12.35
C ALA A 188 -6.64 -6.38 13.75
N GLU A 189 -5.53 -6.32 14.50
CA GLU A 189 -5.46 -6.80 15.89
C GLU A 189 -6.41 -6.02 16.81
N LYS A 190 -6.43 -4.68 16.69
CA LYS A 190 -7.35 -3.84 17.47
C LYS A 190 -8.81 -4.14 17.15
N THR A 191 -9.15 -4.31 15.87
CA THR A 191 -10.51 -4.63 15.43
C THR A 191 -10.91 -6.02 15.92
N GLU A 192 -10.01 -7.02 15.89
CA GLU A 192 -10.27 -8.36 16.43
C GLU A 192 -10.61 -8.32 17.93
N LEU A 193 -9.87 -7.55 18.73
CA LEU A 193 -10.18 -7.36 20.15
C LEU A 193 -11.54 -6.70 20.35
N ALA A 194 -11.89 -5.70 19.54
CA ALA A 194 -13.20 -5.05 19.58
C ALA A 194 -14.33 -6.03 19.21
N ILE A 195 -14.12 -6.87 18.19
CA ILE A 195 -15.07 -7.93 17.79
C ILE A 195 -15.29 -8.90 18.95
N ASN A 196 -14.22 -9.38 19.60
CA ASN A 196 -14.35 -10.30 20.74
C ASN A 196 -15.13 -9.67 21.89
N LYS A 197 -14.87 -8.40 22.22
CA LYS A 197 -15.59 -7.68 23.27
C LYS A 197 -17.09 -7.56 22.96
N VAL A 198 -17.44 -7.12 21.75
CA VAL A 198 -18.86 -7.00 21.34
C VAL A 198 -19.53 -8.38 21.36
N LEU A 199 -18.82 -9.43 20.97
CA LEU A 199 -19.34 -10.79 20.99
C LEU A 199 -19.57 -11.31 22.43
N GLU A 200 -18.67 -11.00 23.36
CA GLU A 200 -18.86 -11.30 24.79
C GLU A 200 -20.08 -10.56 25.36
N ASP A 201 -20.26 -9.29 25.02
CA ASP A 201 -21.42 -8.50 25.42
C ASP A 201 -22.73 -9.07 24.84
N LEU A 202 -22.70 -9.59 23.61
CA LEU A 202 -23.85 -10.25 22.97
C LEU A 202 -24.18 -11.62 23.58
N VAL A 203 -23.17 -12.37 24.06
CA VAL A 203 -23.37 -13.68 24.69
C VAL A 203 -23.83 -13.54 26.15
N GLY A 204 -23.30 -12.56 26.89
CA GLY A 204 -23.62 -12.34 28.31
C GLY A 204 -24.82 -11.40 28.54
N GLY A 205 -25.17 -10.58 27.56
CA GLY A 205 -26.22 -9.56 27.65
C GLY A 205 -27.48 -9.87 26.84
N SER A 206 -28.44 -8.95 26.88
CA SER A 206 -29.60 -8.97 25.98
C SER A 206 -29.17 -8.43 24.61
N PRO A 207 -29.34 -9.17 23.51
CA PRO A 207 -28.92 -8.70 22.20
C PRO A 207 -29.70 -7.44 21.81
N THR A 208 -28.96 -6.38 21.45
CA THR A 208 -29.51 -5.12 20.95
C THR A 208 -29.22 -4.99 19.46
N GLU A 209 -30.09 -4.27 18.75
CA GLU A 209 -29.89 -3.95 17.34
C GLU A 209 -28.54 -3.26 17.11
N THR A 210 -28.22 -2.26 17.95
CA THR A 210 -26.99 -1.47 17.85
C THR A 210 -25.73 -2.31 18.06
N ALA A 211 -25.73 -3.23 19.05
CA ALA A 211 -24.60 -4.12 19.28
C ALA A 211 -24.41 -5.11 18.12
N THR A 212 -25.52 -5.63 17.58
CA THR A 212 -25.50 -6.57 16.45
C THR A 212 -25.01 -5.89 15.17
N ALA A 213 -25.49 -4.69 14.85
CA ALA A 213 -25.04 -3.91 13.70
C ALA A 213 -23.54 -3.55 13.83
N ASN A 214 -23.10 -3.16 15.04
CA ASN A 214 -21.69 -2.89 15.30
C ASN A 214 -20.80 -4.13 15.08
N PHE A 215 -21.25 -5.31 15.53
CA PHE A 215 -20.53 -6.57 15.28
C PHE A 215 -20.37 -6.86 13.78
N VAL A 216 -21.43 -6.71 12.99
CA VAL A 216 -21.39 -6.92 11.53
C VAL A 216 -20.41 -5.94 10.85
N ASN A 217 -20.48 -4.66 11.22
CA ASN A 217 -19.60 -3.63 10.64
C ASN A 217 -18.13 -3.84 11.00
N LEU A 218 -17.83 -4.15 12.26
CA LEU A 218 -16.46 -4.47 12.70
C LEU A 218 -15.93 -5.70 11.95
N LEU A 219 -16.77 -6.73 11.78
CA LEU A 219 -16.35 -7.94 11.06
C LEU A 219 -16.13 -7.67 9.58
N HIS A 220 -16.94 -6.81 8.96
CA HIS A 220 -16.75 -6.38 7.57
C HIS A 220 -15.41 -5.69 7.35
N ASP A 221 -15.08 -4.72 8.21
CA ASP A 221 -13.82 -4.00 8.12
C ASP A 221 -12.62 -4.91 8.42
N TRP A 222 -12.76 -5.80 9.41
CA TRP A 222 -11.73 -6.79 9.71
C TRP A 222 -11.51 -7.78 8.56
N ARG A 223 -12.59 -8.24 7.90
CA ARG A 223 -12.53 -9.13 6.74
C ARG A 223 -11.71 -8.53 5.60
N LYS A 224 -11.86 -7.23 5.32
CA LYS A 224 -11.05 -6.53 4.31
C LYS A 224 -9.56 -6.61 4.64
N ASP A 225 -9.19 -6.32 5.89
CA ASP A 225 -7.80 -6.34 6.34
C ASP A 225 -7.20 -7.75 6.34
N ILE A 226 -7.95 -8.76 6.80
CA ILE A 226 -7.48 -10.15 6.85
C ILE A 226 -7.36 -10.75 5.45
N LYS A 227 -8.24 -10.43 4.51
CA LYS A 227 -8.12 -10.88 3.11
C LYS A 227 -6.83 -10.38 2.45
N CYS A 228 -6.43 -9.14 2.74
CA CYS A 228 -5.15 -8.60 2.26
C CYS A 228 -3.95 -9.31 2.91
N TRP A 229 -4.03 -9.64 4.19
CA TRP A 229 -2.95 -10.30 4.92
C TRP A 229 -2.82 -11.79 4.53
N GLY A 230 -3.92 -12.52 4.42
CA GLY A 230 -3.97 -13.93 4.01
C GLY A 230 -3.28 -14.92 4.96
N ALA A 231 -3.03 -14.53 6.21
CA ALA A 231 -2.50 -15.45 7.22
C ALA A 231 -3.52 -16.54 7.57
N LYS A 232 -3.12 -17.82 7.44
CA LYS A 232 -4.03 -18.98 7.60
C LYS A 232 -4.80 -18.98 8.92
N ASP A 233 -4.14 -18.63 10.03
CA ASP A 233 -4.81 -18.63 11.34
C ASP A 233 -5.81 -17.49 11.49
N LYS A 234 -5.56 -16.34 10.85
CA LYS A 234 -6.52 -15.23 10.80
C LYS A 234 -7.71 -15.57 9.90
N LEU A 235 -7.50 -16.27 8.80
CA LEU A 235 -8.58 -16.79 7.95
C LEU A 235 -9.45 -17.81 8.69
N LYS A 236 -8.85 -18.70 9.50
CA LYS A 236 -9.62 -19.60 10.38
C LYS A 236 -10.44 -18.81 11.41
N ARG A 237 -9.86 -17.77 12.01
CA ARG A 237 -10.57 -16.93 12.98
C ARG A 237 -11.70 -16.11 12.34
N LEU A 238 -11.53 -15.67 11.10
CA LEU A 238 -12.59 -15.07 10.29
C LEU A 238 -13.74 -16.07 10.07
N ALA A 239 -13.44 -17.31 9.70
CA ALA A 239 -14.47 -18.35 9.54
C ALA A 239 -15.25 -18.60 10.85
N GLN A 240 -14.59 -18.54 12.01
CA GLN A 240 -15.26 -18.63 13.31
C GLN A 240 -16.26 -17.48 13.53
N PHE A 241 -15.87 -16.22 13.27
CA PHE A 241 -16.80 -15.10 13.42
C PHE A 241 -17.91 -15.09 12.37
N GLU A 242 -17.64 -15.53 11.13
CA GLU A 242 -18.68 -15.71 10.10
C GLU A 242 -19.70 -16.80 10.50
N ALA A 243 -19.27 -17.84 11.24
CA ALA A 243 -20.18 -18.82 11.84
C ALA A 243 -21.07 -18.20 12.93
N GLU A 244 -20.53 -17.34 13.79
CA GLU A 244 -21.33 -16.60 14.79
C GLU A 244 -22.35 -15.68 14.10
N LEU A 245 -21.97 -14.96 13.04
CA LEU A 245 -22.92 -14.16 12.24
C LEU A 245 -24.03 -15.01 11.61
N THR A 246 -23.69 -16.23 11.17
CA THR A 246 -24.69 -17.15 10.60
C THR A 246 -25.71 -17.57 11.67
N ALA A 247 -25.27 -17.87 12.90
CA ALA A 247 -26.17 -18.14 14.01
C ALA A 247 -27.07 -16.94 14.37
N ILE A 248 -26.54 -15.71 14.34
CA ILE A 248 -27.36 -14.50 14.52
C ILE A 248 -28.44 -14.42 13.43
N ARG A 249 -28.05 -14.61 12.17
CA ARG A 249 -28.98 -14.55 11.02
C ARG A 249 -30.10 -15.57 11.15
N GLU A 250 -29.79 -16.81 11.53
CA GLU A 250 -30.77 -17.86 11.78
C GLU A 250 -31.69 -17.51 12.96
N GLY A 251 -31.12 -16.93 14.02
CA GLY A 251 -31.87 -16.47 15.20
C GLY A 251 -32.91 -15.40 14.90
N LEU A 252 -32.60 -14.51 13.95
CA LEU A 252 -33.50 -13.49 13.40
C LEU A 252 -34.54 -14.05 12.41
N GLY A 253 -34.50 -15.35 12.10
CA GLY A 253 -35.40 -15.99 11.13
C GLY A 253 -34.95 -15.87 9.67
N GLY A 254 -33.72 -15.41 9.43
CA GLY A 254 -33.12 -15.33 8.09
C GLY A 254 -32.66 -16.69 7.57
N ILE A 255 -32.67 -16.86 6.25
CA ILE A 255 -32.14 -18.06 5.59
C ILE A 255 -30.61 -18.04 5.69
N PRO A 256 -29.94 -19.09 6.19
CA PRO A 256 -28.48 -19.12 6.26
C PRO A 256 -27.87 -19.05 4.85
N PRO A 257 -26.74 -18.33 4.66
CA PRO A 257 -26.08 -18.26 3.36
C PRO A 257 -25.62 -19.65 2.92
N GLN A 258 -25.64 -19.92 1.61
CA GLN A 258 -25.04 -21.14 1.07
C GLN A 258 -23.56 -21.20 1.48
N PRO A 259 -23.06 -22.37 1.91
CA PRO A 259 -21.70 -22.50 2.42
C PRO A 259 -20.70 -22.32 1.28
N GLN A 260 -20.25 -21.09 1.05
CA GLN A 260 -19.19 -20.84 0.08
C GLN A 260 -17.82 -21.22 0.64
N LEU A 261 -17.64 -21.25 1.97
CA LEU A 261 -16.34 -21.45 2.64
C LEU A 261 -16.41 -22.13 4.01
N LEU A 262 -17.50 -22.81 4.39
CA LEU A 262 -17.59 -23.43 5.72
C LEU A 262 -16.84 -24.77 5.80
N LEU A 263 -15.52 -24.66 5.94
CA LEU A 263 -14.67 -25.69 6.53
C LEU A 263 -15.15 -25.96 7.97
N ALA A 264 -15.68 -27.17 8.18
CA ALA A 264 -16.10 -27.76 9.45
C ALA A 264 -17.31 -27.12 10.16
N LYS A 265 -18.11 -27.96 10.84
CA LYS A 265 -19.12 -27.52 11.80
C LYS A 265 -18.40 -26.89 13.00
N TRP A 266 -18.41 -25.58 13.11
CA TRP A 266 -17.94 -24.88 14.31
C TRP A 266 -19.11 -24.73 15.29
N SER A 267 -18.86 -24.97 16.58
CA SER A 267 -19.83 -24.66 17.63
C SER A 267 -19.91 -23.14 17.80
N THR A 268 -21.09 -22.56 17.60
CA THR A 268 -21.34 -21.13 17.81
C THR A 268 -21.50 -20.85 19.30
N ARG A 269 -20.96 -19.73 19.78
CA ARG A 269 -21.15 -19.26 21.15
C ARG A 269 -22.48 -18.56 21.32
N ILE A 270 -22.95 -17.95 20.25
CA ILE A 270 -24.25 -17.28 20.22
C ILE A 270 -25.36 -18.32 20.21
N ASN A 271 -26.34 -18.11 21.09
CA ASN A 271 -27.61 -18.82 21.07
C ASN A 271 -28.60 -18.08 20.14
N PRO A 272 -28.99 -18.66 18.99
CA PRO A 272 -29.87 -18.01 18.02
C PRO A 272 -31.23 -17.56 18.62
N TYR A 273 -31.73 -18.26 19.65
CA TYR A 273 -33.02 -17.96 20.25
C TYR A 273 -33.06 -16.61 20.98
N ASP A 274 -31.92 -16.07 21.39
CA ASP A 274 -31.86 -14.79 22.11
C ASP A 274 -32.22 -13.61 21.19
N PHE A 275 -32.03 -13.75 19.88
CA PHE A 275 -32.33 -12.72 18.88
C PHE A 275 -33.82 -12.64 18.53
N ARG A 276 -34.62 -13.67 18.86
CA ARG A 276 -36.08 -13.63 18.72
C ARG A 276 -36.74 -12.65 19.70
N ARG A 277 -36.00 -12.17 20.70
CA ARG A 277 -36.46 -11.22 21.72
C ARG A 277 -36.27 -9.75 21.32
N LEU A 278 -35.71 -9.47 20.13
CA LEU A 278 -35.67 -8.11 19.60
C LEU A 278 -37.10 -7.59 19.45
N ALA A 279 -37.41 -6.49 20.14
CA ALA A 279 -38.79 -6.09 20.43
C ALA A 279 -39.57 -5.50 19.24
N LYS A 280 -38.91 -5.21 18.11
CA LYS A 280 -39.51 -4.57 16.93
C LYS A 280 -39.15 -5.31 15.65
N GLN A 281 -40.13 -5.55 14.79
CA GLN A 281 -39.94 -6.18 13.48
C GLN A 281 -39.03 -5.34 12.57
N GLU A 282 -39.15 -4.01 12.62
CA GLU A 282 -38.29 -3.07 11.88
C GLU A 282 -36.80 -3.29 12.17
N SER A 283 -36.43 -3.43 13.45
CA SER A 283 -35.05 -3.74 13.86
C SER A 283 -34.56 -5.10 13.36
N VAL A 284 -35.46 -6.08 13.20
CA VAL A 284 -35.11 -7.40 12.66
C VAL A 284 -34.85 -7.30 11.16
N ASP A 285 -35.72 -6.59 10.43
CA ASP A 285 -35.61 -6.41 8.99
C ASP A 285 -34.32 -5.63 8.63
N ASP A 286 -34.00 -4.55 9.34
CA ASP A 286 -32.77 -3.76 9.15
C ASP A 286 -31.50 -4.61 9.33
N LEU A 287 -31.48 -5.47 10.34
CA LEU A 287 -30.35 -6.38 10.59
C LEU A 287 -30.23 -7.47 9.52
N LEU A 288 -31.37 -8.01 9.06
CA LEU A 288 -31.38 -9.00 7.98
C LEU A 288 -30.86 -8.40 6.66
N ASP A 289 -31.21 -7.14 6.37
CA ASP A 289 -30.68 -6.42 5.21
C ASP A 289 -29.18 -6.16 5.32
N LEU A 290 -28.69 -5.76 6.51
CA LEU A 290 -27.25 -5.59 6.76
C LEU A 290 -26.47 -6.90 6.59
N LEU A 291 -27.01 -8.01 7.11
CA LEU A 291 -26.43 -9.35 6.97
C LEU A 291 -26.45 -9.81 5.52
N LYS A 292 -27.55 -9.54 4.79
CA LYS A 292 -27.63 -9.80 3.36
C LYS A 292 -26.55 -9.04 2.59
N TYR A 293 -26.35 -7.75 2.89
CA TYR A 293 -25.27 -6.97 2.27
C TYR A 293 -23.88 -7.52 2.58
N TYR A 294 -23.65 -8.02 3.80
CA TYR A 294 -22.39 -8.63 4.20
C TYR A 294 -22.06 -9.93 3.43
N PHE A 295 -23.05 -10.83 3.30
CA PHE A 295 -22.87 -12.15 2.65
C PHE A 295 -23.03 -12.10 1.13
N GLU A 296 -23.90 -11.23 0.64
CA GLU A 296 -24.22 -11.02 -0.78
C GLU A 296 -23.96 -9.55 -1.15
N PRO A 297 -22.70 -9.09 -1.18
CA PRO A 297 -22.39 -7.77 -1.67
C PRO A 297 -22.80 -7.70 -3.15
N SER A 298 -24.00 -7.15 -3.41
CA SER A 298 -24.49 -6.94 -4.77
C SER A 298 -23.43 -6.17 -5.56
N ALA A 299 -23.28 -6.48 -6.85
CA ALA A 299 -22.23 -5.94 -7.73
C ALA A 299 -22.17 -4.40 -7.88
N ARG A 300 -22.96 -3.64 -7.10
CA ARG A 300 -23.05 -2.18 -7.09
C ARG A 300 -22.03 -1.47 -6.19
N SER A 301 -21.25 -2.16 -5.36
CA SER A 301 -20.15 -1.53 -4.59
C SER A 301 -18.77 -1.72 -5.24
N ARG A 302 -18.66 -1.59 -6.57
CA ARG A 302 -17.36 -1.36 -7.23
C ARG A 302 -17.05 0.13 -7.23
N SER A 303 -16.73 0.69 -6.07
CA SER A 303 -16.00 1.96 -6.04
C SER A 303 -15.03 1.96 -4.87
N SER A 304 -13.75 2.13 -5.20
CA SER A 304 -12.59 2.28 -4.31
C SER A 304 -12.07 1.01 -3.61
N THR A 305 -11.83 -0.06 -4.36
CA THR A 305 -10.74 -0.98 -4.03
C THR A 305 -9.55 -0.63 -4.95
N PRO A 306 -8.32 -0.42 -4.44
CA PRO A 306 -7.17 -0.41 -5.32
C PRO A 306 -7.11 -1.77 -6.02
N VAL A 307 -6.97 -1.73 -7.34
CA VAL A 307 -6.90 -2.92 -8.20
C VAL A 307 -5.76 -3.82 -7.71
N LEU A 308 -6.10 -4.91 -7.04
CA LEU A 308 -5.18 -6.02 -6.80
C LEU A 308 -5.63 -7.14 -7.74
N LEU A 309 -4.74 -7.45 -8.68
CA LEU A 309 -4.89 -8.50 -9.68
C LEU A 309 -5.21 -9.83 -8.99
N GLU A 310 -6.26 -10.49 -9.47
CA GLU A 310 -6.58 -11.87 -9.09
C GLU A 310 -5.40 -12.79 -9.44
N PRO A 311 -5.10 -13.80 -8.61
CA PRO A 311 -4.08 -14.78 -8.94
C PRO A 311 -4.56 -15.60 -10.15
N VAL A 312 -3.78 -15.55 -11.22
CA VAL A 312 -3.91 -16.49 -12.34
C VAL A 312 -3.69 -17.90 -11.78
N GLN A 313 -4.69 -18.77 -11.96
CA GLN A 313 -4.63 -20.20 -11.63
C GLN A 313 -3.63 -20.95 -12.51
#